data_AF-B4ZYF3-F1
#
_entry.id   AF-B4ZYF3-F1
#
_cell.length_a   1.000
_cell.length_b   1.000
_cell.length_c   1.000
_cell.angle_alpha   90.00
_cell.angle_beta   90.00
_cell.angle_gamma   90.00
#
_symmetry.space_group_name_H-M   'P 1'
#
loop_
_entity.id
_entity.type
_entity.pdbx_description
1 polymer ?
#
loop_
_entity_poly.entity_id
_entity_poly.type
_entity_poly.pdbx_seq_one_letter_code
_entity_poly.pdbx_strand_id
1 'polypeptide(L)'
;SWGFLWPLIETRKGDWFPSDVESSSMSGLQAYKVFIAVAMILGDGVYNFCKVFSRTLSGLFKQIRGEASWRNSLSREEEPPASPLTPKISYDDQRRTRFFLKDQIPSWFAGGGYVLIAAVSIAILPQMFDQLRWYYILVIYVFAPVLAFCNAYGAGLTDWSLASTYGKLAIFTIGAWAGSEHGGMLAGLAACGVMMNIVSTASDLTQDFKTGYLTLSSPKSMFVSQVIGTAMGCVVSPCVFLLFYKAFDDLGIPNSEYPAPFATVYRSMAKLGVEGVASLPRECLVLCYAFFGVAILVNIVKDSLPSKFGRFVPLPMAMAIH
;
A
#
# COMPACT_ATOMS: atom_id res chain seq x y z
N SER A 1 4.79 11.13 24.17
CA SER A 1 3.40 10.63 24.25
C SER A 1 3.35 9.25 24.89
N TRP A 2 4.09 8.26 24.39
CA TRP A 2 4.11 6.89 24.91
C TRP A 2 4.71 6.71 26.32
N GLY A 3 5.64 7.57 26.72
CA GLY A 3 6.27 7.54 28.05
C GLY A 3 5.32 7.83 29.23
N PHE A 4 4.13 8.39 28.99
CA PHE A 4 3.08 8.53 30.01
C PHE A 4 1.97 7.48 29.86
N LEU A 5 1.66 7.06 28.63
CA LEU A 5 0.57 6.12 28.35
C LEU A 5 0.89 4.70 28.84
N TRP A 6 2.14 4.24 28.62
CA TRP A 6 2.57 2.90 29.02
C TRP A 6 2.57 2.66 30.53
N PRO A 7 3.16 3.54 31.37
CA PRO A 7 3.08 3.37 32.82
C PRO A 7 1.65 3.43 33.36
N LEU A 8 0.74 4.19 32.72
CA LEU A 8 -0.67 4.28 33.12
C LEU A 8 -1.47 3.01 32.80
N ILE A 9 -1.19 2.38 31.66
CA ILE A 9 -1.77 1.08 31.28
C ILE A 9 -1.16 -0.04 32.15
N GLU A 10 0.13 0.06 32.49
CA GLU A 10 0.82 -0.88 33.37
C GLU A 10 0.26 -0.85 34.81
N THR A 11 -0.17 0.31 35.32
CA THR A 11 -0.87 0.41 36.62
C THR A 11 -2.26 -0.23 36.66
N ARG A 12 -2.83 -0.64 35.52
CA ARG A 12 -4.13 -1.35 35.42
C ARG A 12 -3.98 -2.88 35.24
N LYS A 13 -2.79 -3.42 35.48
CA LYS A 13 -2.52 -4.87 35.48
C LYS A 13 -3.38 -5.57 36.54
N GLY A 14 -4.16 -6.58 36.13
CA GLY A 14 -5.12 -7.30 37.00
C GLY A 14 -6.59 -7.06 36.64
N ASP A 15 -6.97 -5.86 36.19
CA ASP A 15 -8.35 -5.53 35.78
C ASP A 15 -8.54 -5.63 34.25
N TRP A 16 -7.54 -5.20 33.47
CA TRP A 16 -7.63 -5.11 31.99
C TRP A 16 -6.90 -6.23 31.25
N PHE A 17 -5.98 -6.92 31.93
CA PHE A 17 -5.30 -8.11 31.40
C PHE A 17 -4.84 -9.02 32.55
N PRO A 18 -4.81 -10.36 32.35
CA PRO A 18 -4.54 -11.32 33.43
C PRO A 18 -3.15 -11.11 34.05
N SER A 19 -3.08 -11.20 35.38
CA SER A 19 -1.84 -11.01 36.16
C SER A 19 -0.78 -12.09 35.93
N ASP A 20 -1.18 -13.26 35.42
CA ASP A 20 -0.33 -14.46 35.28
C ASP A 20 0.38 -14.57 33.92
N VAL A 21 0.31 -13.52 33.10
CA VAL A 21 0.87 -13.53 31.73
C VAL A 21 2.10 -12.64 31.65
N GLU A 22 3.22 -13.19 31.17
CA GLU A 22 4.47 -12.44 30.94
C GLU A 22 4.24 -11.19 30.09
N SER A 23 4.97 -10.12 30.40
CA SER A 23 4.89 -8.82 29.72
C SER A 23 5.19 -8.89 28.21
N SER A 24 5.85 -9.97 27.79
CA SER A 24 6.22 -10.34 26.41
C SER A 24 5.13 -11.11 25.63
N SER A 25 4.08 -11.58 26.31
CA SER A 25 3.07 -12.44 25.70
C SER A 25 1.99 -11.62 24.97
N MET A 26 1.53 -12.14 23.83
CA MET A 26 0.46 -11.54 22.99
C MET A 26 -0.93 -11.50 23.66
N SER A 27 -1.02 -11.86 24.93
CA SER A 27 -2.22 -11.72 25.77
C SER A 27 -2.06 -10.67 26.89
N GLY A 28 -0.89 -10.03 26.99
CA GLY A 28 -0.53 -9.03 28.01
C GLY A 28 -0.29 -7.63 27.43
N LEU A 29 0.56 -6.83 28.08
CA LEU A 29 0.85 -5.42 27.72
C LEU A 29 1.33 -5.25 26.27
N GLN A 30 2.11 -6.20 25.76
CA GLN A 30 2.60 -6.16 24.37
C GLN A 30 1.46 -6.33 23.35
N ALA A 31 0.38 -7.01 23.71
CA ALA A 31 -0.82 -7.08 22.88
C ALA A 31 -1.42 -5.68 22.69
N TYR A 32 -1.59 -4.93 23.78
CA TYR A 32 -2.10 -3.55 23.72
C TYR A 32 -1.17 -2.65 22.89
N LYS A 33 0.15 -2.75 23.07
CA LYS A 33 1.15 -2.04 22.25
C LYS A 33 0.96 -2.29 20.76
N VAL A 34 0.92 -3.56 20.38
CA VAL A 34 0.84 -3.96 18.97
C VAL A 34 -0.54 -3.65 18.39
N PHE A 35 -1.63 -3.92 19.10
CA PHE A 35 -2.99 -3.70 18.59
C PHE A 35 -3.37 -2.21 18.50
N ILE A 36 -2.94 -1.37 19.43
CA ILE A 36 -3.12 0.08 19.32
C ILE A 36 -2.32 0.63 18.13
N ALA A 37 -1.07 0.17 17.94
CA ALA A 37 -0.27 0.54 16.78
C ALA A 37 -0.94 0.08 15.47
N VAL A 38 -1.44 -1.16 15.42
CA VAL A 38 -2.22 -1.70 14.29
C VAL A 38 -3.45 -0.83 14.03
N ALA A 39 -4.22 -0.48 15.05
CA ALA A 39 -5.42 0.35 14.91
C ALA A 39 -5.11 1.75 14.36
N MET A 40 -4.05 2.40 14.83
CA MET A 40 -3.62 3.69 14.29
C MET A 40 -3.15 3.58 12.84
N ILE A 41 -2.35 2.55 12.52
CA ILE A 41 -1.87 2.28 11.17
C ILE A 41 -3.04 2.00 10.22
N LEU A 42 -4.08 1.29 10.68
CA LEU A 42 -5.28 1.04 9.88
C LEU A 42 -6.14 2.28 9.72
N GLY A 43 -6.32 3.10 10.76
CA GLY A 43 -7.06 4.36 10.67
C GLY A 43 -6.42 5.34 9.69
N ASP A 44 -5.10 5.47 9.76
CA ASP A 44 -4.32 6.24 8.79
C ASP A 44 -4.43 5.66 7.37
N GLY A 45 -4.29 4.34 7.24
CA GLY A 45 -4.43 3.64 5.98
C GLY A 45 -5.79 3.86 5.31
N VAL A 46 -6.89 3.66 6.06
CA VAL A 46 -8.27 3.82 5.55
C VAL A 46 -8.53 5.26 5.11
N TYR A 47 -8.14 6.25 5.91
CA TYR A 47 -8.29 7.65 5.54
C TYR A 47 -7.58 7.98 4.23
N ASN A 48 -6.30 7.61 4.15
CA ASN A 48 -5.47 7.90 2.98
C ASN A 48 -5.96 7.14 1.74
N PHE A 49 -6.41 5.89 1.90
CA PHE A 49 -7.04 5.11 0.83
C PHE A 49 -8.30 5.81 0.31
N CYS A 50 -9.24 6.17 1.19
CA CYS A 50 -10.49 6.84 0.81
C CYS A 50 -10.23 8.19 0.14
N LYS A 51 -9.28 8.99 0.66
CA LYS A 51 -8.89 10.29 0.11
C LYS A 51 -8.32 10.15 -1.30
N VAL A 52 -7.32 9.28 -1.49
CA VAL A 52 -6.69 9.06 -2.78
C VAL A 52 -7.70 8.49 -3.77
N PHE A 53 -8.46 7.46 -3.37
CA PHE A 53 -9.49 6.86 -4.20
C PHE A 53 -10.53 7.90 -4.66
N SER A 54 -11.01 8.76 -3.75
CA SER A 54 -11.97 9.83 -4.07
C SER A 54 -11.39 10.88 -5.02
N ARG A 55 -10.12 11.26 -4.83
CA ARG A 55 -9.41 12.19 -5.73
C ARG A 55 -9.21 11.58 -7.12
N THR A 56 -8.80 10.31 -7.19
CA THR A 56 -8.67 9.56 -8.44
C THR A 56 -9.99 9.47 -9.17
N LEU A 57 -11.06 9.08 -8.47
CA LEU A 57 -12.38 8.94 -9.06
C LEU A 57 -12.92 10.29 -9.56
N SER A 58 -12.76 11.36 -8.76
CA SER A 58 -13.14 12.72 -9.16
C SER A 58 -12.33 13.23 -10.35
N GLY A 59 -11.02 12.95 -10.39
CA GLY A 59 -10.15 13.28 -11.52
C GLY A 59 -10.57 12.56 -12.79
N LEU A 60 -10.83 11.25 -12.69
CA LEU A 60 -11.32 10.43 -13.80
C LEU A 60 -12.68 10.91 -14.29
N PHE A 61 -13.64 11.19 -13.40
CA PHE A 61 -14.94 11.75 -13.77
C PHE A 61 -14.83 13.10 -14.46
N LYS A 62 -13.96 14.00 -13.98
CA LYS A 62 -13.70 15.29 -14.64
C LYS A 62 -13.06 15.11 -16.01
N GLN A 63 -12.12 14.16 -16.15
CA GLN A 63 -11.48 13.87 -17.42
C GLN A 63 -12.46 13.27 -18.43
N ILE A 64 -13.27 12.29 -18.04
CA ILE A 64 -14.30 11.69 -18.91
C ILE A 64 -15.37 12.71 -19.30
N ARG A 65 -15.82 13.53 -18.33
CA ARG A 65 -16.83 14.59 -18.58
C ARG A 65 -16.25 15.76 -19.38
N GLY A 66 -14.95 16.03 -19.22
CA GLY A 66 -14.19 17.03 -19.97
C GLY A 66 -13.79 16.55 -21.38
N GLU A 67 -13.60 15.25 -21.59
CA GLU A 67 -13.39 14.64 -22.91
C GLU A 67 -14.63 14.80 -23.81
N ALA A 68 -15.83 14.91 -23.26
CA ALA A 68 -17.01 15.32 -24.04
C ALA A 68 -16.85 16.75 -24.61
N SER A 69 -16.12 17.63 -23.91
CA SER A 69 -15.74 18.96 -24.41
C SER A 69 -14.54 18.91 -25.36
N TRP A 70 -13.54 18.06 -25.10
CA TRP A 70 -12.32 17.94 -25.91
C TRP A 70 -12.55 17.21 -27.25
N ARG A 71 -13.39 16.15 -27.28
CA ARG A 71 -13.84 15.51 -28.53
C ARG A 71 -14.64 16.46 -29.41
N ASN A 72 -15.49 17.30 -28.83
CA ASN A 72 -16.18 18.36 -29.58
C ASN A 72 -15.23 19.46 -30.08
N SER A 73 -14.03 19.61 -29.48
CA SER A 73 -13.00 20.55 -29.92
C SER A 73 -12.14 20.01 -31.08
N LEU A 74 -11.94 18.69 -31.14
CA LEU A 74 -11.18 18.01 -32.20
C LEU A 74 -11.95 17.84 -33.50
N SER A 75 -13.29 17.91 -33.48
CA SER A 75 -14.13 17.82 -34.69
C SER A 75 -14.30 19.13 -35.45
N ARG A 76 -13.63 20.21 -35.02
CA ARG A 76 -13.65 21.51 -35.70
C ARG A 76 -12.26 21.88 -36.19
N GLU A 77 -11.81 21.16 -37.22
CA GLU A 77 -10.78 21.64 -38.14
C GLU A 77 -11.34 22.81 -38.95
N GLU A 78 -11.42 23.98 -38.32
CA GLU A 78 -11.29 25.26 -39.01
C GLU A 78 -10.36 26.09 -38.14
N GLU A 79 -9.20 26.47 -38.69
CA GLU A 79 -8.20 27.33 -38.05
C GLU A 79 -8.87 28.53 -37.36
N PRO A 80 -8.79 28.68 -36.03
CA PRO A 80 -9.21 29.92 -35.40
C PRO A 80 -8.02 30.90 -35.40
N PRO A 81 -8.24 32.18 -35.71
CA PRO A 81 -7.20 33.19 -35.61
C PRO A 81 -6.76 33.35 -34.15
N ALA A 82 -5.46 33.57 -33.98
CA ALA A 82 -4.76 33.64 -32.69
C ALA A 82 -5.52 34.46 -31.63
N SER A 83 -6.06 33.77 -30.63
CA SER A 83 -6.60 34.38 -29.41
C SER A 83 -5.54 34.30 -28.29
N PRO A 84 -5.30 35.36 -27.48
CA PRO A 84 -4.12 35.45 -26.61
C PRO A 84 -4.18 34.63 -25.30
N LEU A 85 -5.20 33.81 -25.09
CA LEU A 85 -5.57 33.29 -23.76
C LEU A 85 -5.42 31.77 -23.57
N THR A 86 -4.94 31.03 -24.56
CA THR A 86 -4.57 29.62 -24.40
C THR A 86 -3.07 29.52 -24.08
N PRO A 87 -2.65 28.88 -22.97
CA PRO A 87 -1.22 28.70 -22.71
C PRO A 87 -0.65 27.88 -23.87
N LYS A 88 0.22 28.50 -24.67
CA LYS A 88 0.95 27.80 -25.73
C LYS A 88 1.69 26.65 -25.06
N ILE A 89 1.27 25.41 -25.34
CA ILE A 89 1.99 24.21 -24.89
C ILE A 89 3.45 24.41 -25.33
N SER A 90 4.37 24.41 -24.37
CA SER A 90 5.78 24.70 -24.63
C SER A 90 6.31 23.77 -25.72
N TYR A 91 7.13 24.28 -26.63
CA TYR A 91 7.76 23.47 -27.69
C TYR A 91 8.49 22.26 -27.10
N ASP A 92 9.10 22.42 -25.93
CA ASP A 92 9.77 21.34 -25.20
C ASP A 92 8.79 20.26 -24.73
N ASP A 93 7.58 20.62 -24.30
CA ASP A 93 6.55 19.65 -23.89
C ASP A 93 5.97 18.91 -25.09
N GLN A 94 5.81 19.58 -26.23
CA GLN A 94 5.43 18.91 -27.49
C GLN A 94 6.51 17.92 -27.92
N ARG A 95 7.79 18.29 -27.81
CA ARG A 95 8.91 17.40 -28.13
C ARG A 95 8.94 16.19 -27.20
N ARG A 96 8.87 16.38 -25.89
CA ARG A 96 8.84 15.29 -24.89
C ARG A 96 7.68 14.32 -25.15
N THR A 97 6.49 14.87 -25.42
CA THR A 97 5.30 14.08 -25.72
C THR A 97 5.46 13.24 -26.98
N ARG A 98 6.04 13.80 -28.06
CA ARG A 98 6.33 13.03 -29.27
C ARG A 98 7.30 11.87 -29.02
N PHE A 99 8.39 12.11 -28.28
CA PHE A 99 9.37 11.05 -27.97
C PHE A 99 8.76 9.96 -27.09
N PHE A 100 7.98 10.34 -26.08
CA PHE A 100 7.31 9.40 -25.18
C PHE A 100 6.29 8.51 -25.90
N LEU A 101 5.42 9.11 -26.72
CA LEU A 101 4.37 8.37 -27.43
C LEU A 101 4.92 7.49 -28.56
N LYS A 102 6.01 7.90 -29.22
CA LYS A 102 6.65 7.11 -30.28
C LYS A 102 7.12 5.74 -29.77
N ASP A 103 7.55 5.69 -28.51
CA ASP A 103 8.05 4.48 -27.86
C ASP A 103 7.08 3.89 -26.83
N GLN A 104 5.77 4.15 -26.98
CA GLN A 104 4.78 3.54 -26.11
C GLN A 104 4.75 2.01 -26.28
N ILE A 105 4.55 1.30 -25.16
CA ILE A 105 4.38 -0.15 -25.15
C ILE A 105 2.98 -0.48 -25.68
N PRO A 106 2.84 -1.36 -26.69
CA PRO A 106 1.54 -1.75 -27.22
C PRO A 106 0.62 -2.31 -26.13
N SER A 107 -0.62 -1.81 -26.03
CA SER A 107 -1.57 -2.24 -25.00
C SER A 107 -1.89 -3.74 -25.05
N TRP A 108 -1.89 -4.34 -26.24
CA TRP A 108 -2.07 -5.78 -26.40
C TRP A 108 -0.92 -6.59 -25.79
N PHE A 109 0.32 -6.11 -25.93
CA PHE A 109 1.49 -6.73 -25.31
C PHE A 109 1.42 -6.65 -23.78
N ALA A 110 1.04 -5.48 -23.24
CA ALA A 110 0.88 -5.30 -21.80
C ALA A 110 -0.27 -6.17 -21.23
N GLY A 111 -1.42 -6.21 -21.89
CA GLY A 111 -2.57 -7.03 -21.49
C GLY A 111 -2.28 -8.53 -21.58
N GLY A 112 -1.69 -8.98 -22.69
CA GLY A 112 -1.29 -10.37 -22.87
C GLY A 112 -0.21 -10.81 -21.87
N GLY A 113 0.80 -9.97 -21.64
CA GLY A 113 1.83 -10.21 -20.64
C GLY A 113 1.27 -10.30 -19.22
N TYR A 114 0.33 -9.41 -18.87
CA TYR A 114 -0.35 -9.46 -17.58
C TYR A 114 -1.11 -10.77 -17.37
N VAL A 115 -1.94 -11.17 -18.35
CA VAL A 115 -2.72 -12.42 -18.27
C VAL A 115 -1.81 -13.64 -18.17
N LEU A 116 -0.73 -13.68 -18.95
CA LEU A 116 0.24 -14.77 -18.91
C LEU A 116 0.93 -14.87 -17.54
N ILE A 117 1.45 -13.76 -17.02
CA ILE A 117 2.14 -13.73 -15.72
C ILE A 117 1.16 -14.03 -14.58
N ALA A 118 -0.06 -13.51 -14.64
CA ALA A 118 -1.11 -13.82 -13.68
C ALA A 118 -1.45 -15.31 -13.68
N ALA A 119 -1.58 -15.94 -14.85
CA ALA A 119 -1.83 -17.39 -14.95
C ALA A 119 -0.69 -18.21 -14.34
N VAL A 120 0.57 -17.84 -14.61
CA VAL A 120 1.74 -18.47 -14.00
C VAL A 120 1.73 -18.30 -12.47
N SER A 121 1.41 -17.11 -11.98
CA SER A 121 1.32 -16.83 -10.55
C SER A 121 0.20 -17.62 -9.87
N ILE A 122 -0.97 -17.76 -10.51
CA ILE A 122 -2.09 -18.57 -10.02
C ILE A 122 -1.71 -20.06 -9.91
N ALA A 123 -0.84 -20.56 -10.80
CA ALA A 123 -0.39 -21.95 -10.76
C ALA A 123 0.71 -22.20 -9.70
N ILE A 124 1.67 -21.29 -9.57
CA ILE A 124 2.86 -21.49 -8.72
C ILE A 124 2.61 -21.12 -7.26
N LEU A 125 1.91 -20.01 -6.97
CA LEU A 125 1.74 -19.54 -5.60
C LEU A 125 1.06 -20.56 -4.66
N PRO A 126 0.03 -21.32 -5.08
CA PRO A 126 -0.56 -22.35 -4.22
C PRO A 126 0.41 -23.48 -3.87
N GLN A 127 1.44 -23.72 -4.68
CA GLN A 127 2.47 -24.75 -4.40
C GLN A 127 3.48 -24.26 -3.36
N MET A 128 3.70 -22.95 -3.25
CA MET A 128 4.56 -22.36 -2.23
C MET A 128 3.81 -22.11 -0.92
N PHE A 129 2.53 -21.74 -1.02
CA PHE A 129 1.67 -21.42 0.11
C PHE A 129 0.35 -22.18 -0.03
N ASP A 130 0.27 -23.39 0.53
CA ASP A 130 -0.91 -24.25 0.43
C ASP A 130 -2.21 -23.58 0.94
N GLN A 131 -2.08 -22.63 1.89
CA GLN A 131 -3.23 -21.87 2.39
C GLN A 131 -3.78 -20.86 1.39
N LEU A 132 -2.95 -20.41 0.42
CA LEU A 132 -3.33 -19.45 -0.61
C LEU A 132 -3.86 -20.18 -1.85
N ARG A 133 -5.11 -20.63 -1.77
CA ARG A 133 -5.80 -21.30 -2.87
C ARG A 133 -5.90 -20.41 -4.12
N TRP A 134 -5.92 -21.06 -5.29
CA TRP A 134 -5.91 -20.41 -6.61
C TRP A 134 -6.98 -19.33 -6.80
N TYR A 135 -8.17 -19.50 -6.21
CA TYR A 135 -9.27 -18.55 -6.35
C TYR A 135 -9.02 -17.23 -5.59
N TYR A 136 -8.29 -17.24 -4.47
CA TYR A 136 -7.88 -16.01 -3.78
C TYR A 136 -6.95 -15.18 -4.67
N ILE A 137 -6.00 -15.87 -5.32
CA ILE A 137 -5.03 -15.25 -6.22
C ILE A 137 -5.74 -14.67 -7.44
N LEU A 138 -6.68 -15.41 -8.05
CA LEU A 138 -7.48 -14.93 -9.16
C LEU A 138 -8.20 -13.63 -8.78
N VAL A 139 -8.87 -13.59 -7.63
CA VAL A 139 -9.57 -12.38 -7.15
C VAL A 139 -8.59 -11.22 -6.98
N ILE A 140 -7.43 -11.45 -6.37
CA ILE A 140 -6.37 -10.43 -6.23
C ILE A 140 -5.98 -9.88 -7.59
N TYR A 141 -5.67 -10.72 -8.59
CA TYR A 141 -5.28 -10.27 -9.93
C TYR A 141 -6.41 -9.62 -10.73
N VAL A 142 -7.69 -9.85 -10.40
CA VAL A 142 -8.80 -9.12 -11.00
C VAL A 142 -8.88 -7.69 -10.45
N PHE A 143 -8.71 -7.51 -9.15
CA PHE A 143 -8.82 -6.19 -8.49
C PHE A 143 -7.53 -5.38 -8.50
N ALA A 144 -6.37 -6.03 -8.59
CA ALA A 144 -5.06 -5.39 -8.48
C ALA A 144 -4.83 -4.28 -9.51
N PRO A 145 -5.22 -4.39 -10.81
CA PRO A 145 -5.02 -3.31 -11.77
C PRO A 145 -5.77 -2.02 -11.39
N VAL A 146 -6.98 -2.14 -10.85
CA VAL A 146 -7.77 -0.99 -10.40
C VAL A 146 -7.08 -0.32 -9.22
N LEU A 147 -6.63 -1.10 -8.24
CA LEU A 147 -5.94 -0.59 -7.05
C LEU A 147 -4.57 0.00 -7.39
N ALA A 148 -3.83 -0.65 -8.29
CA ALA A 148 -2.54 -0.18 -8.80
C ALA A 148 -2.68 1.14 -9.55
N PHE A 149 -3.71 1.28 -10.39
CA PHE A 149 -4.03 2.54 -11.04
C PHE A 149 -4.36 3.64 -10.03
N CYS A 150 -5.22 3.34 -9.04
CA CYS A 150 -5.55 4.31 -7.99
C CYS A 150 -4.32 4.76 -7.20
N ASN A 151 -3.42 3.83 -6.86
CA ASN A 151 -2.19 4.14 -6.15
C ASN A 151 -1.23 4.96 -7.01
N ALA A 152 -0.99 4.55 -8.26
CA ALA A 152 -0.08 5.26 -9.16
C ALA A 152 -0.58 6.68 -9.46
N TYR A 153 -1.89 6.86 -9.70
CA TYR A 153 -2.49 8.17 -9.87
C TYR A 153 -2.40 9.02 -8.60
N GLY A 154 -2.69 8.41 -7.45
CA GLY A 154 -2.55 9.03 -6.13
C GLY A 154 -1.14 9.52 -5.88
N ALA A 155 -0.16 8.62 -6.03
CA ALA A 155 1.26 8.90 -5.91
C ALA A 155 1.71 9.99 -6.90
N GLY A 156 1.18 10.01 -8.11
CA GLY A 156 1.44 11.08 -9.08
C GLY A 156 0.98 12.47 -8.61
N LEU A 157 -0.11 12.55 -7.85
CA LEU A 157 -0.65 13.81 -7.31
C LEU A 157 -0.07 14.19 -5.93
N THR A 158 0.24 13.22 -5.08
CA THR A 158 0.64 13.45 -3.68
C THR A 158 2.09 13.12 -3.39
N ASP A 159 2.84 12.63 -4.39
CA ASP A 159 4.23 12.17 -4.26
C ASP A 159 4.44 11.09 -3.19
N TRP A 160 3.38 10.31 -2.93
CA TRP A 160 3.35 9.33 -1.84
C TRP A 160 2.65 8.05 -2.27
N SER A 161 3.34 6.91 -2.14
CA SER A 161 2.80 5.57 -2.44
C SER A 161 2.15 4.95 -1.20
N LEU A 162 0.94 4.43 -1.35
CA LEU A 162 0.17 3.77 -0.30
C LEU A 162 0.27 2.23 -0.40
N ALA A 163 1.29 1.67 -1.07
CA ALA A 163 1.41 0.23 -1.30
C ALA A 163 1.20 -0.62 -0.03
N SER A 164 1.77 -0.20 1.12
CA SER A 164 1.57 -0.86 2.40
C SER A 164 0.10 -0.88 2.85
N THR A 165 -0.66 0.18 2.59
CA THR A 165 -2.09 0.26 2.91
C THR A 165 -2.89 -0.72 2.06
N TYR A 166 -2.64 -0.79 0.75
CA TYR A 166 -3.29 -1.75 -0.13
C TYR A 166 -2.93 -3.20 0.24
N GLY A 167 -1.68 -3.45 0.64
CA GLY A 167 -1.26 -4.74 1.20
C GLY A 167 -2.04 -5.11 2.46
N LYS A 168 -2.18 -4.18 3.41
CA LYS A 168 -2.99 -4.39 4.63
C LYS A 168 -4.45 -4.68 4.30
N LEU A 169 -5.05 -3.99 3.34
CA LEU A 169 -6.41 -4.30 2.88
C LEU A 169 -6.51 -5.75 2.38
N ALA A 170 -5.50 -6.25 1.66
CA ALA A 170 -5.46 -7.65 1.24
C ALA A 170 -5.35 -8.64 2.41
N ILE A 171 -4.64 -8.29 3.49
CA ILE A 171 -4.62 -9.09 4.74
C ILE A 171 -6.04 -9.23 5.29
N PHE A 172 -6.77 -8.13 5.43
CA PHE A 172 -8.11 -8.15 6.02
C PHE A 172 -9.12 -8.85 5.13
N THR A 173 -9.10 -8.64 3.82
CA THR A 173 -10.08 -9.25 2.92
C THR A 173 -9.83 -10.74 2.73
N ILE A 174 -8.60 -11.14 2.38
CA ILE A 174 -8.26 -12.53 2.11
C ILE A 174 -8.11 -13.33 3.40
N GLY A 175 -7.54 -12.73 4.45
CA GLY A 175 -7.44 -13.37 5.76
C GLY A 175 -8.82 -13.67 6.36
N ALA A 176 -9.74 -12.69 6.35
CA ALA A 176 -11.11 -12.92 6.82
C ALA A 176 -11.84 -13.97 5.97
N TRP A 177 -11.64 -13.95 4.65
CA TRP A 177 -12.31 -14.90 3.75
C TRP A 177 -11.77 -16.33 3.91
N ALA A 178 -10.47 -16.50 4.12
CA ALA A 178 -9.87 -17.82 4.35
C ALA A 178 -10.22 -18.42 5.71
N GLY A 179 -10.47 -17.58 6.72
CA GLY A 179 -10.85 -18.04 8.06
C GLY A 179 -9.71 -18.75 8.82
N SER A 180 -9.90 -18.93 10.13
CA SER A 180 -8.86 -19.49 11.01
C SER A 180 -8.58 -20.96 10.73
N GLU A 181 -9.61 -21.74 10.40
CA GLU A 181 -9.53 -23.19 10.17
C GLU A 181 -8.66 -23.57 8.96
N HIS A 182 -8.53 -22.69 7.97
CA HIS A 182 -7.77 -22.96 6.74
C HIS A 182 -6.43 -22.21 6.70
N GLY A 183 -5.94 -21.75 7.86
CA GLY A 183 -4.67 -21.01 7.95
C GLY A 183 -4.72 -19.64 7.28
N GLY A 184 -5.85 -18.94 7.41
CA GLY A 184 -6.08 -17.63 6.81
C GLY A 184 -5.05 -16.55 7.17
N MET A 185 -4.31 -16.72 8.27
CA MET A 185 -3.22 -15.79 8.62
C MET A 185 -2.10 -15.83 7.56
N LEU A 186 -1.69 -17.03 7.15
CA LEU A 186 -0.65 -17.20 6.14
C LEU A 186 -1.16 -16.79 4.75
N ALA A 187 -2.41 -17.15 4.41
CA ALA A 187 -3.03 -16.73 3.17
C ALA A 187 -3.13 -15.19 3.05
N GLY A 188 -3.56 -14.51 4.12
CA GLY A 188 -3.65 -13.04 4.16
C GLY A 188 -2.28 -12.36 4.06
N LEU A 189 -1.25 -12.89 4.73
CA LEU A 189 0.12 -12.37 4.62
C LEU A 189 0.72 -12.57 3.24
N ALA A 190 0.52 -13.73 2.61
CA ALA A 190 0.97 -13.98 1.25
C ALA A 190 0.23 -13.07 0.25
N ALA A 191 -1.08 -12.93 0.39
CA ALA A 191 -1.90 -12.01 -0.40
C ALA A 191 -1.45 -10.55 -0.27
N CYS A 192 -1.08 -10.13 0.95
CA CYS A 192 -0.49 -8.82 1.21
C CYS A 192 0.80 -8.61 0.43
N GLY A 193 1.72 -9.59 0.48
CA GLY A 193 2.97 -9.52 -0.27
C GLY A 193 2.73 -9.35 -1.77
N VAL A 194 1.82 -10.14 -2.34
CA VAL A 194 1.45 -10.04 -3.76
C VAL A 194 0.86 -8.66 -4.09
N MET A 195 -0.16 -8.22 -3.35
CA MET A 195 -0.82 -6.93 -3.59
C MET A 195 0.14 -5.75 -3.44
N MET A 196 0.97 -5.75 -2.40
CA MET A 196 1.93 -4.69 -2.14
C MET A 196 2.96 -4.56 -3.27
N ASN A 197 3.47 -5.68 -3.79
CA ASN A 197 4.42 -5.66 -4.90
C ASN A 197 3.78 -5.13 -6.20
N ILE A 198 2.55 -5.56 -6.53
CA ILE A 198 1.84 -5.07 -7.73
C ILE A 198 1.64 -3.55 -7.64
N VAL A 199 1.14 -3.08 -6.51
CA VAL A 199 0.75 -1.68 -6.31
C VAL A 199 1.97 -0.76 -6.17
N SER A 200 3.06 -1.22 -5.54
CA SER A 200 4.33 -0.49 -5.47
C SER A 200 4.96 -0.38 -6.85
N THR A 201 5.14 -1.50 -7.54
CA THR A 201 5.80 -1.53 -8.86
C THR A 201 5.09 -0.63 -9.87
N ALA A 202 3.75 -0.59 -9.84
CA ALA A 202 2.97 0.30 -10.70
C ALA A 202 3.21 1.80 -10.39
N SER A 203 3.33 2.15 -9.12
CA SER A 203 3.65 3.52 -8.69
C SER A 203 5.07 3.91 -9.09
N ASP A 204 6.03 3.03 -8.79
CA ASP A 204 7.45 3.25 -9.07
C ASP A 204 7.69 3.38 -10.58
N LEU A 205 7.08 2.50 -11.39
CA LEU A 205 7.13 2.60 -12.86
C LEU A 205 6.53 3.91 -13.38
N THR A 206 5.47 4.41 -12.75
CA THR A 206 4.85 5.69 -13.13
C THR A 206 5.79 6.86 -12.85
N GLN A 207 6.53 6.82 -11.74
CA GLN A 207 7.57 7.80 -11.42
C GLN A 207 8.76 7.69 -12.36
N ASP A 208 9.19 6.48 -12.71
CA ASP A 208 10.25 6.23 -13.68
C ASP A 208 9.86 6.76 -15.08
N PHE A 209 8.61 6.54 -15.51
CA PHE A 209 8.10 7.10 -16.77
C PHE A 209 8.03 8.62 -16.75
N LYS A 210 7.67 9.23 -15.63
CA LYS A 210 7.71 10.69 -15.47
C LYS A 210 9.15 11.20 -15.58
N THR A 211 10.09 10.54 -14.93
CA THR A 211 11.52 10.88 -15.02
C THR A 211 12.02 10.72 -16.45
N GLY A 212 11.72 9.60 -17.10
CA GLY A 212 12.06 9.33 -18.50
C GLY A 212 11.46 10.35 -19.46
N TYR A 213 10.23 10.80 -19.23
CA TYR A 213 9.59 11.87 -19.99
C TYR A 213 10.37 13.20 -19.88
N LEU A 214 10.85 13.53 -18.68
CA LEU A 214 11.63 14.76 -18.44
C LEU A 214 13.05 14.68 -19.03
N THR A 215 13.68 13.50 -18.98
CA THR A 215 15.03 13.24 -19.49
C THR A 215 15.07 12.83 -20.96
N LEU A 216 13.93 12.77 -21.65
CA LEU A 216 13.80 12.28 -23.03
C LEU A 216 14.29 10.82 -23.20
N SER A 217 14.27 10.04 -22.13
CA SER A 217 14.60 8.60 -22.17
C SER A 217 13.43 7.79 -22.70
N SER A 218 13.71 6.73 -23.45
CA SER A 218 12.69 5.89 -24.07
C SER A 218 11.89 5.09 -23.01
N PRO A 219 10.54 5.12 -23.02
CA PRO A 219 9.71 4.32 -22.11
C PRO A 219 9.95 2.81 -22.20
N LYS A 220 10.26 2.29 -23.39
CA LYS A 220 10.64 0.88 -23.58
C LYS A 220 11.91 0.53 -22.81
N SER A 221 12.91 1.40 -22.86
CA SER A 221 14.17 1.19 -22.14
C SER A 221 13.93 1.15 -20.64
N MET A 222 13.11 2.07 -20.10
CA MET A 222 12.75 2.11 -18.69
C MET A 222 12.03 0.82 -18.26
N PHE A 223 11.05 0.36 -19.03
CA PHE A 223 10.35 -0.89 -18.76
C PHE A 223 11.29 -2.10 -18.77
N VAL A 224 12.18 -2.21 -19.77
CA VAL A 224 13.15 -3.31 -19.85
C VAL A 224 14.11 -3.27 -18.64
N SER A 225 14.61 -2.09 -18.26
CA SER A 225 15.44 -1.94 -17.07
C SER A 225 14.71 -2.38 -15.79
N GLN A 226 13.43 -2.07 -15.65
CA GLN A 226 12.64 -2.50 -14.49
C GLN A 226 12.42 -4.02 -14.48
N VAL A 227 12.19 -4.65 -15.64
CA VAL A 227 12.07 -6.11 -15.76
C VAL A 227 13.38 -6.80 -15.37
N ILE A 228 14.52 -6.29 -15.83
CA ILE A 228 15.85 -6.82 -15.47
C ILE A 228 16.11 -6.63 -13.97
N GLY A 229 15.84 -5.44 -13.43
CA GLY A 229 15.99 -5.15 -12.01
C GLY A 229 15.12 -6.04 -11.14
N THR A 230 13.87 -6.27 -11.54
CA THR A 230 12.95 -7.20 -10.85
C THR A 230 13.48 -8.63 -10.90
N ALA A 231 13.94 -9.10 -12.06
CA ALA A 231 14.51 -10.45 -12.20
C ALA A 231 15.76 -10.65 -11.32
N MET A 232 16.66 -9.67 -11.28
CA MET A 232 17.80 -9.67 -10.36
C MET A 232 17.34 -9.66 -8.91
N GLY A 233 16.34 -8.84 -8.57
CA GLY A 233 15.75 -8.76 -7.23
C GLY A 233 15.17 -10.09 -6.74
N CYS A 234 14.54 -10.86 -7.63
CA CYS A 234 14.01 -12.20 -7.33
C CYS A 234 15.11 -13.21 -6.96
N VAL A 235 16.35 -13.01 -7.39
CA VAL A 235 17.50 -13.88 -7.04
C VAL A 235 18.25 -13.32 -5.82
N VAL A 236 18.59 -12.04 -5.85
CA VAL A 236 19.41 -11.40 -4.82
C VAL A 236 18.67 -11.34 -3.48
N SER A 237 17.38 -11.00 -3.47
CA SER A 237 16.65 -10.81 -2.20
C SER A 237 16.55 -12.10 -1.36
N PRO A 238 16.17 -13.26 -1.93
CA PRO A 238 16.20 -14.52 -1.19
C PRO A 238 17.61 -14.94 -0.78
N CYS A 239 18.63 -14.72 -1.61
CA CYS A 239 20.01 -15.02 -1.26
C CYS A 239 20.49 -14.22 -0.05
N VAL A 240 20.22 -12.91 -0.02
CA VAL A 240 20.54 -12.05 1.13
C VAL A 240 19.75 -12.49 2.36
N PHE A 241 18.45 -12.76 2.22
CA PHE A 241 17.64 -13.26 3.32
C PHE A 241 18.21 -14.56 3.90
N LEU A 242 18.56 -15.53 3.07
CA LEU A 242 19.15 -16.80 3.50
C LEU A 242 20.52 -16.63 4.15
N LEU A 243 21.32 -15.66 3.71
CA LEU A 243 22.59 -15.32 4.35
C LEU A 243 22.35 -14.85 5.78
N PHE A 244 21.47 -13.87 5.99
CA PHE A 244 21.12 -13.39 7.33
C PHE A 244 20.50 -14.50 8.18
N TYR A 245 19.60 -15.29 7.61
CA TYR A 245 18.93 -16.38 8.30
C TYR A 245 19.89 -17.49 8.77
N LYS A 246 20.99 -17.73 8.04
CA LYS A 246 22.03 -18.70 8.44
C LYS A 246 23.12 -18.10 9.31
N ALA A 247 23.36 -16.79 9.21
CA ALA A 247 24.42 -16.11 9.95
C ALA A 247 23.99 -15.74 11.38
N PHE A 248 22.70 -15.49 11.61
CA PHE A 248 22.15 -15.08 12.89
C PHE A 248 21.04 -16.05 13.32
N ASP A 249 21.32 -16.87 14.33
CA ASP A 249 20.36 -17.84 14.88
C ASP A 249 19.19 -17.16 15.62
N ASP A 250 19.34 -15.88 16.00
CA ASP A 250 18.38 -15.07 16.74
C ASP A 250 17.66 -14.02 15.86
N LEU A 251 17.74 -14.16 14.53
CA LEU A 251 17.10 -13.24 13.58
C LEU A 251 15.59 -13.13 13.84
N GLY A 252 15.11 -11.90 14.09
CA GLY A 252 13.70 -11.61 14.30
C GLY A 252 13.17 -11.85 15.72
N ILE A 253 14.00 -12.34 16.64
CA ILE A 253 13.62 -12.50 18.05
C ILE A 253 13.58 -11.13 18.76
N PRO A 254 12.60 -10.85 19.62
CA PRO A 254 12.62 -9.64 20.45
C PRO A 254 13.89 -9.59 21.31
N ASN A 255 14.63 -8.48 21.24
CA ASN A 255 15.92 -8.24 21.91
C ASN A 255 17.15 -8.92 21.28
N SER A 256 17.06 -9.45 20.05
CA SER A 256 18.26 -9.82 19.27
C SER A 256 18.91 -8.60 18.64
N GLU A 257 20.08 -8.81 18.01
CA GLU A 257 20.77 -7.77 17.23
C GLU A 257 19.94 -7.29 16.03
N TYR A 258 19.11 -8.17 15.46
CA TYR A 258 18.24 -7.90 14.32
C TYR A 258 16.77 -8.23 14.63
N PRO A 259 16.08 -7.40 15.43
CA PRO A 259 14.66 -7.60 15.71
C PRO A 259 13.81 -7.31 14.47
N ALA A 260 12.70 -8.05 14.30
CA ALA A 260 11.77 -7.89 13.17
C ALA A 260 10.44 -7.27 13.62
N PRO A 261 10.41 -5.98 14.03
CA PRO A 261 9.22 -5.37 14.62
C PRO A 261 8.03 -5.35 13.65
N PHE A 262 8.28 -5.14 12.36
CA PHE A 262 7.24 -5.19 11.34
C PHE A 262 6.64 -6.59 11.18
N ALA A 263 7.43 -7.66 11.32
CA ALA A 263 6.89 -9.02 11.23
C ALA A 263 5.85 -9.28 12.32
N THR A 264 6.10 -8.80 13.54
CA THR A 264 5.13 -8.85 14.65
C THR A 264 3.86 -8.07 14.33
N VAL A 265 3.99 -6.85 13.81
CA VAL A 265 2.84 -6.00 13.43
C VAL A 265 1.99 -6.66 12.35
N TYR A 266 2.59 -7.15 11.27
CA TYR A 266 1.88 -7.79 10.17
C TYR A 266 1.24 -9.13 10.59
N ARG A 267 1.92 -9.92 11.44
CA ARG A 267 1.33 -11.14 12.03
C ARG A 267 0.10 -10.80 12.87
N SER A 268 0.15 -9.76 13.69
CA SER A 268 -0.99 -9.32 14.48
C SER A 268 -2.13 -8.77 13.63
N MET A 269 -1.84 -8.07 12.52
CA MET A 269 -2.85 -7.69 11.53
C MET A 269 -3.52 -8.90 10.89
N ALA A 270 -2.74 -9.92 10.53
CA ALA A 270 -3.27 -11.16 9.95
C ALA A 270 -4.14 -11.91 10.94
N LYS A 271 -3.72 -11.99 12.21
CA LYS A 271 -4.53 -12.56 13.29
C LYS A 271 -5.85 -11.81 13.44
N LEU A 272 -5.80 -10.47 13.49
CA LEU A 272 -6.99 -9.61 13.59
C LEU A 272 -7.92 -9.76 12.38
N GLY A 273 -7.38 -9.89 11.17
CA GLY A 273 -8.16 -10.09 9.95
C GLY A 273 -8.90 -11.42 9.93
N VAL A 274 -8.32 -12.47 10.51
CA VAL A 274 -8.84 -13.84 10.46
C VAL A 274 -9.78 -14.14 11.61
N GLU A 275 -9.38 -13.80 12.84
CA GLU A 275 -10.15 -14.06 14.06
C GLU A 275 -11.17 -12.95 14.35
N GLY A 276 -11.11 -11.85 13.61
CA GLY A 276 -11.97 -10.68 13.78
C GLY A 276 -11.69 -9.88 15.06
N VAL A 277 -12.32 -8.71 15.14
CA VAL A 277 -12.23 -7.83 16.32
C VAL A 277 -12.80 -8.48 17.59
N ALA A 278 -13.74 -9.42 17.47
CA ALA A 278 -14.38 -10.06 18.61
C ALA A 278 -13.43 -10.93 19.46
N SER A 279 -12.26 -11.29 18.92
CA SER A 279 -11.27 -12.13 19.58
C SER A 279 -10.35 -11.36 20.54
N LEU A 280 -10.49 -10.02 20.62
CA LEU A 280 -9.75 -9.18 21.54
C LEU A 280 -10.52 -8.86 22.83
N PRO A 281 -9.81 -8.64 23.96
CA PRO A 281 -10.43 -8.15 25.19
C PRO A 281 -11.24 -6.88 24.94
N ARG A 282 -12.44 -6.77 25.53
CA ARG A 282 -13.36 -5.63 25.32
C ARG A 282 -12.68 -4.27 25.53
N GLU A 283 -11.84 -4.16 26.57
CA GLU A 283 -11.10 -2.92 26.88
C GLU A 283 -10.03 -2.58 25.83
N CYS A 284 -9.38 -3.59 25.25
CA CYS A 284 -8.44 -3.42 24.13
C CYS A 284 -9.15 -2.90 22.88
N LEU A 285 -10.37 -3.37 22.62
CA LEU A 285 -11.18 -2.91 21.49
C LEU A 285 -11.61 -1.45 21.65
N VAL A 286 -12.06 -1.05 22.84
CA VAL A 286 -12.44 0.35 23.09
C VAL A 286 -11.26 1.29 22.84
N LEU A 287 -10.07 0.93 23.32
CA LEU A 287 -8.85 1.68 23.04
C LEU A 287 -8.50 1.68 21.54
N CYS A 288 -8.57 0.53 20.87
CA CYS A 288 -8.31 0.45 19.42
C CYS A 288 -9.27 1.34 18.62
N TYR A 289 -10.56 1.34 18.93
CA TYR A 289 -11.54 2.21 18.26
C TYR A 289 -11.29 3.69 18.56
N ALA A 290 -10.93 4.04 19.80
CA ALA A 290 -10.58 5.40 20.17
C ALA A 290 -9.35 5.89 19.38
N PHE A 291 -8.27 5.11 19.35
CA PHE A 291 -7.05 5.45 18.62
C PHE A 291 -7.23 5.43 17.10
N PHE A 292 -8.05 4.53 16.56
CA PHE A 292 -8.47 4.54 15.15
C PHE A 292 -9.20 5.83 14.80
N GLY A 293 -10.17 6.25 15.63
CA GLY A 293 -10.90 7.50 15.47
C GLY A 293 -9.99 8.73 15.58
N VAL A 294 -9.06 8.73 16.54
CA VAL A 294 -8.05 9.79 16.68
C VAL A 294 -7.14 9.85 15.44
N ALA A 295 -6.69 8.72 14.91
CA ALA A 295 -5.86 8.70 13.69
C ALA A 295 -6.58 9.31 12.48
N ILE A 296 -7.87 9.01 12.32
CA ILE A 296 -8.70 9.64 11.28
C ILE A 296 -8.88 11.13 11.56
N LEU A 297 -9.21 11.52 12.80
CA LEU A 297 -9.42 12.91 13.17
C LEU A 297 -8.16 13.77 12.97
N VAL A 298 -6.99 13.25 13.36
CA VAL A 298 -5.69 13.92 13.16
C VAL A 298 -5.44 14.13 11.67
N ASN A 299 -5.71 13.14 10.83
CA ASN A 299 -5.57 13.28 9.38
C ASN A 299 -6.56 14.29 8.77
N ILE A 300 -7.82 14.30 9.21
CA ILE A 300 -8.82 15.30 8.81
C ILE A 300 -8.39 16.71 9.22
N VAL A 301 -7.96 16.88 10.47
CA VAL A 301 -7.50 18.17 11.01
C VAL A 301 -6.28 18.65 10.23
N LYS A 302 -5.32 17.76 9.96
CA LYS A 302 -4.13 18.06 9.14
C LYS A 302 -4.50 18.52 7.74
N ASP A 303 -5.43 17.84 7.08
CA ASP A 303 -5.86 18.19 5.72
C ASP A 303 -6.75 19.44 5.65
N SER A 304 -7.42 19.79 6.76
CA SER A 304 -8.28 20.97 6.86
C SER A 304 -7.52 22.23 7.30
N LEU A 305 -6.33 22.07 7.89
CA LEU A 305 -5.49 23.18 8.35
C LEU A 305 -4.70 23.81 7.17
N PRO A 306 -4.54 25.15 7.15
CA PRO A 306 -3.69 25.83 6.17
C PRO A 306 -2.24 25.32 6.24
N SER A 307 -1.55 25.25 5.09
CA SER A 307 -0.22 24.62 4.95
C SER A 307 0.88 25.13 5.91
N LYS A 308 0.67 26.32 6.51
CA LYS A 308 1.56 26.90 7.52
C LYS A 308 1.53 26.15 8.86
N PHE A 309 0.40 25.53 9.24
CA PHE A 309 0.25 24.79 10.50
C PHE A 309 0.27 23.26 10.30
N GLY A 310 -0.11 22.75 9.12
CA GLY A 310 -0.10 21.31 8.82
C GLY A 310 1.30 20.65 8.88
N ARG A 311 2.37 21.45 8.80
CA ARG A 311 3.77 21.00 8.91
C ARG A 311 4.17 20.56 10.33
N PHE A 312 3.41 20.99 11.34
CA PHE A 312 3.67 20.68 12.76
C PHE A 312 2.84 19.51 13.29
N VAL A 313 1.92 18.96 12.49
CA VAL A 313 1.09 17.82 12.90
C VAL A 313 1.88 16.53 12.68
N PRO A 314 2.16 15.74 13.73
CA PRO A 314 2.92 14.50 13.62
C PRO A 314 2.19 13.50 12.72
N LEU A 315 2.94 12.77 11.90
CA LEU A 315 2.41 11.69 11.08
C LEU A 315 1.93 10.56 12.01
N PRO A 316 0.66 10.13 11.95
CA PRO A 316 0.15 9.03 12.78
C PRO A 316 0.97 7.75 12.60
N MET A 317 1.45 7.51 11.37
CA MET A 317 2.33 6.38 11.07
C MET A 317 3.68 6.47 11.80
N ALA A 318 4.27 7.66 11.92
CA ALA A 318 5.51 7.87 12.68
C ALA A 318 5.28 7.77 14.19
N MET A 319 4.11 8.19 14.67
CA MET A 319 3.69 7.98 16.07
C MET A 319 3.41 6.52 16.40
N ALA A 320 3.00 5.70 15.43
CA ALA A 320 2.70 4.28 15.64
C ALA A 320 3.94 3.37 15.59
N ILE A 321 5.05 3.84 15.02
CA ILE A 321 6.32 3.09 14.88
C ILE A 321 7.24 3.28 16.11
N HIS A 322 7.12 4.41 16.82
CA HIS A 322 7.81 4.69 18.09
C HIS A 322 6.97 4.29 19.30
#